data_AF-A0A7S1BDS4-F1
#
_entry.id   AF-A0A7S1BDS4-F1
#
_cell.length_a   1.000
_cell.length_b   1.000
_cell.length_c   1.000
_cell.angle_alpha   90.00
_cell.angle_beta   90.00
_cell.angle_gamma   90.00
#
_symmetry.space_group_name_H-M   'P 1'
#
loop_
_entity.id
_entity.type
_entity.pdbx_description
1 polymer ?
#
loop_
_entity_poly.entity_id
_entity_poly.type
_entity_poly.pdbx_seq_one_letter_code
_entity_poly.pdbx_strand_id
1 'polypeptide(L)'
;MDIKPPIAYVMLLVIIGGVGLACVKEGKGVDINTTALGYASMANLAAALKGKLGSSVVSSLKGDKKKNMDSANVYAVMNILSFCFTVPVVCVTELSTLAEEWDKAVALHGSGPLITNIALSGFFFYIYNEFAFAFTSQVGAVTSSVLNTAKRVIIIVVSAIIFQEAMERNTIVGSAIAITGTFLYSLTSKKKKKTA
;
A
#
# COMPACT_ATOMS: atom_id res chain seq x y z
N MET A 1 -8.13 23.62 1.96
CA MET A 1 -7.67 22.66 0.93
C MET A 1 -6.17 22.86 0.76
N ASP A 2 -5.35 21.83 1.03
CA ASP A 2 -3.91 21.88 0.80
C ASP A 2 -3.66 21.73 -0.71
N ILE A 3 -3.80 22.85 -1.45
CA ILE A 3 -3.58 22.89 -2.90
C ILE A 3 -2.07 22.78 -3.13
N LYS A 4 -1.63 21.65 -3.67
CA LYS A 4 -0.23 21.45 -4.04
C LYS A 4 0.12 22.32 -5.26
N PRO A 5 1.40 22.66 -5.46
CA PRO A 5 1.79 23.45 -6.62
C PRO A 5 1.40 22.72 -7.93
N PRO A 6 1.04 23.44 -9.01
CA PRO A 6 0.63 22.84 -10.29
C PRO A 6 1.63 21.81 -10.81
N ILE A 7 2.92 22.04 -10.57
CA ILE A 7 4.01 21.18 -10.99
C ILE A 7 3.98 19.80 -10.32
N ALA A 8 3.47 19.71 -9.08
CA ALA A 8 3.29 18.44 -8.40
C ALA A 8 2.20 17.59 -9.08
N TYR A 9 1.17 18.22 -9.64
CA TYR A 9 0.15 17.50 -10.42
C TYR A 9 0.69 17.00 -11.76
N VAL A 10 1.55 17.78 -12.42
CA VAL A 10 2.24 17.32 -13.65
C VAL A 10 3.12 16.10 -13.35
N MET A 11 3.83 16.09 -12.21
CA MET A 11 4.63 14.92 -11.82
C MET A 11 3.77 13.67 -11.56
N LEU A 12 2.52 13.82 -11.12
CA LEU A 12 1.62 12.66 -11.02
C LEU A 12 1.34 12.02 -12.38
N LEU A 13 1.18 12.81 -13.44
CA LEU A 13 1.01 12.29 -14.81
C LEU A 13 2.25 11.52 -15.26
N VAL A 14 3.46 12.03 -14.95
CA VAL A 14 4.72 11.34 -15.25
C VAL A 14 4.81 10.01 -14.52
N ILE A 15 4.42 9.95 -13.24
CA ILE A 15 4.41 8.71 -12.46
C ILE A 15 3.42 7.69 -13.06
N ILE A 16 2.19 8.13 -13.39
CA ILE A 16 1.17 7.28 -14.00
C ILE A 16 1.65 6.75 -15.35
N GLY A 17 2.26 7.61 -16.18
CA GLY A 17 2.83 7.22 -17.47
C GLY A 17 3.97 6.21 -17.34
N GLY A 18 4.88 6.40 -16.37
CA GLY A 18 5.97 5.47 -16.09
C GLY A 18 5.47 4.10 -15.63
N VAL A 19 4.51 4.05 -14.70
CA VAL A 19 3.89 2.79 -14.26
C VAL A 19 3.11 2.13 -15.39
N GLY A 20 2.38 2.92 -16.19
CA GLY A 20 1.66 2.42 -17.36
C GLY A 20 2.60 1.76 -18.38
N LEU A 21 3.72 2.41 -18.69
CA LEU A 21 4.75 1.85 -19.58
C LEU A 21 5.38 0.58 -19.00
N ALA A 22 5.62 0.53 -17.69
CA ALA A 22 6.18 -0.65 -17.04
C ALA A 22 5.26 -1.88 -17.10
N CYS A 23 3.95 -1.67 -17.20
CA CYS A 23 2.94 -2.72 -17.34
C CYS A 23 2.78 -3.24 -18.78
N VAL A 24 3.34 -2.57 -19.79
CA VAL A 24 3.28 -3.02 -21.19
C VAL A 24 4.39 -4.02 -21.45
N LYS A 25 4.02 -5.30 -21.61
CA LYS A 25 4.99 -6.35 -21.95
C LYS A 25 5.46 -6.22 -23.39
N GLU A 26 6.76 -6.39 -23.60
CA GLU A 26 7.38 -6.34 -24.92
C GLU A 26 6.83 -7.45 -25.82
N GLY A 27 6.20 -7.06 -26.93
CA GLY A 27 5.66 -8.00 -27.93
C GLY A 27 4.40 -8.76 -27.54
N LYS A 28 3.93 -8.68 -26.28
CA LYS A 28 2.71 -9.34 -25.79
C LYS A 28 1.58 -8.39 -25.42
N GLY A 29 1.82 -7.07 -25.46
CA GLY A 29 0.82 -6.07 -25.12
C GLY A 29 0.50 -6.06 -23.62
N VAL A 30 -0.72 -5.66 -23.27
CA VAL A 30 -1.18 -5.64 -21.87
C VAL A 30 -2.10 -6.83 -21.62
N ASP A 31 -1.66 -7.75 -20.77
CA ASP A 31 -2.48 -8.87 -20.32
C ASP A 31 -3.35 -8.40 -19.14
N ILE A 32 -4.58 -8.00 -19.45
CA ILE A 32 -5.51 -7.44 -18.46
C ILE A 32 -6.49 -8.50 -18.01
N ASN A 33 -6.26 -9.06 -16.82
CA ASN A 33 -7.32 -9.72 -16.08
C ASN A 33 -8.23 -8.64 -15.46
N THR A 34 -9.41 -8.44 -16.05
CA THR A 34 -10.37 -7.40 -15.66
C THR A 34 -10.89 -7.59 -14.23
N THR A 35 -11.07 -8.83 -13.79
CA THR A 35 -11.46 -9.16 -12.41
C THR A 35 -10.38 -8.75 -11.42
N ALA A 36 -9.12 -9.14 -11.69
CA ALA A 36 -7.98 -8.77 -10.85
C ALA A 36 -7.78 -7.24 -10.82
N LEU A 37 -7.93 -6.57 -11.97
CA LEU A 37 -7.87 -5.12 -12.08
C LEU A 37 -8.98 -4.45 -11.25
N GLY A 38 -10.20 -4.99 -11.28
CA GLY A 38 -11.34 -4.50 -10.51
C GLY A 38 -11.09 -4.57 -9.00
N TYR A 39 -10.68 -5.73 -8.49
CA TYR A 39 -10.35 -5.88 -7.07
C TYR A 39 -9.15 -5.02 -6.64
N ALA A 40 -8.09 -4.96 -7.47
CA ALA A 40 -6.94 -4.11 -7.19
C ALA A 40 -7.31 -2.61 -7.12
N SER A 41 -8.19 -2.16 -8.01
CA SER A 41 -8.68 -0.78 -8.02
C SER A 41 -9.54 -0.48 -6.78
N MET A 42 -10.42 -1.39 -6.40
CA MET A 42 -11.22 -1.29 -5.18
C MET A 42 -10.34 -1.23 -3.93
N ALA A 43 -9.30 -2.07 -3.84
CA ALA A 43 -8.36 -2.07 -2.73
C ALA A 43 -7.59 -0.74 -2.62
N ASN A 44 -7.14 -0.18 -3.74
CA ASN A 44 -6.48 1.14 -3.75
C ASN A 44 -7.44 2.26 -3.33
N LEU A 45 -8.72 2.21 -3.73
CA LEU A 45 -9.74 3.15 -3.30
C LEU A 45 -10.00 3.07 -1.80
N ALA A 46 -10.18 1.85 -1.26
CA ALA A 46 -10.35 1.62 0.16
C ALA A 46 -9.14 2.10 0.97
N ALA A 47 -7.92 1.88 0.49
CA ALA A 47 -6.70 2.37 1.12
C ALA A 47 -6.62 3.91 1.14
N ALA A 48 -7.02 4.57 0.03
CA ALA A 48 -7.09 6.03 -0.03
C ALA A 48 -8.13 6.61 0.94
N LEU A 49 -9.30 5.96 1.04
CA LEU A 49 -10.36 6.32 2.00
C LEU A 49 -9.89 6.11 3.45
N LYS A 50 -9.28 4.97 3.76
CA LYS A 50 -8.67 4.68 5.07
C LYS A 50 -7.67 5.76 5.46
N GLY A 51 -6.78 6.16 4.55
CA GLY A 51 -5.80 7.21 4.80
C GLY A 51 -6.44 8.57 5.08
N LYS A 52 -7.44 8.98 4.27
CA LYS A 52 -8.10 10.29 4.40
C LYS A 52 -9.01 10.37 5.63
N LEU A 53 -9.91 9.41 5.80
CA LEU A 53 -10.83 9.34 6.94
C LEU A 53 -10.06 9.07 8.23
N GLY A 54 -9.09 8.15 8.21
CA GLY A 54 -8.23 7.84 9.35
C GLY A 54 -7.47 9.07 9.84
N SER A 55 -6.87 9.86 8.94
CA SER A 55 -6.19 11.11 9.33
C SER A 55 -7.15 12.14 9.93
N SER A 56 -8.39 12.21 9.43
CA SER A 56 -9.44 13.08 9.99
C SER A 56 -9.82 12.64 11.40
N VAL A 57 -10.02 11.33 11.61
CA VAL A 57 -10.35 10.74 12.91
C VAL A 57 -9.23 10.95 13.92
N VAL A 58 -7.96 10.74 13.53
CA VAL A 58 -6.81 11.06 14.38
C VAL A 58 -6.81 12.54 14.77
N SER A 59 -7.05 13.44 13.82
CA SER A 59 -7.06 14.89 14.08
C SER A 59 -8.19 15.30 15.05
N SER A 60 -9.39 14.74 14.89
CA SER A 60 -10.53 14.99 15.77
C SER A 60 -10.32 14.43 17.18
N LEU A 61 -9.70 13.27 17.30
CA LEU A 61 -9.51 12.58 18.58
C LEU A 61 -8.28 13.08 19.35
N LYS A 62 -7.24 13.59 18.66
CA LYS A 62 -6.07 14.21 19.30
C LYS A 62 -6.40 15.47 20.10
N GLY A 63 -7.49 16.17 19.75
CA GLY A 63 -7.95 17.36 20.48
C GLY A 63 -8.49 17.05 21.88
N ASP A 64 -8.87 15.79 22.13
CA ASP A 64 -9.53 15.36 23.36
C ASP A 64 -8.52 14.66 24.28
N LYS A 65 -7.74 15.45 25.04
CA LYS A 65 -6.63 14.96 25.90
C LYS A 65 -7.03 13.84 26.88
N LYS A 66 -8.32 13.69 27.19
CA LYS A 66 -8.86 12.64 28.06
C LYS A 66 -8.82 11.24 27.44
N LYS A 67 -8.78 11.10 26.10
CA LYS A 67 -8.92 9.81 25.40
C LYS A 67 -7.60 9.15 24.98
N ASN A 68 -6.46 9.82 25.18
CA ASN A 68 -5.11 9.32 24.83
C ASN A 68 -5.02 8.63 23.45
N MET A 69 -5.67 9.20 22.44
CA MET A 69 -5.79 8.62 21.11
C MET A 69 -4.67 9.16 20.19
N ASP A 70 -3.48 8.57 20.27
CA ASP A 70 -2.44 8.80 19.26
C ASP A 70 -2.67 7.90 18.02
N SER A 71 -1.94 8.17 16.94
CA SER A 71 -2.10 7.49 15.64
C SER A 71 -1.97 5.96 15.77
N ALA A 72 -1.08 5.47 16.65
CA ALA A 72 -0.93 4.05 16.95
C ALA A 72 -2.19 3.45 17.59
N ASN A 73 -2.75 4.11 18.62
CA ASN A 73 -3.96 3.63 19.30
C ASN A 73 -5.19 3.66 18.38
N VAL A 74 -5.33 4.71 17.56
CA VAL A 74 -6.39 4.79 16.55
C VAL A 74 -6.24 3.66 15.53
N TYR A 75 -5.01 3.36 15.12
CA TYR A 75 -4.74 2.23 14.23
C TYR A 75 -5.11 0.89 14.88
N ALA A 76 -4.71 0.67 16.13
CA ALA A 76 -5.01 -0.56 16.87
C ALA A 76 -6.52 -0.81 16.99
N VAL A 77 -7.29 0.21 17.40
CA VAL A 77 -8.76 0.11 17.50
C VAL A 77 -9.38 -0.15 16.13
N MET A 78 -8.94 0.57 15.09
CA MET A 78 -9.39 0.33 13.72
C MET A 78 -9.08 -1.10 13.27
N ASN A 79 -7.93 -1.65 13.61
CA ASN A 79 -7.53 -3.01 13.24
C ASN A 79 -8.40 -4.07 13.95
N ILE A 80 -8.73 -3.88 15.23
CA ILE A 80 -9.65 -4.75 15.97
C ILE A 80 -11.05 -4.74 15.34
N LEU A 81 -11.59 -3.56 15.04
CA LEU A 81 -12.88 -3.45 14.36
C LEU A 81 -12.84 -4.10 12.98
N SER A 82 -11.75 -3.88 12.22
CA SER A 82 -11.57 -4.50 10.89
C SER A 82 -11.58 -6.02 11.00
N PHE A 83 -10.95 -6.60 12.03
CA PHE A 83 -11.00 -8.03 12.30
C PHE A 83 -12.43 -8.51 12.55
N CYS A 84 -13.18 -7.83 13.43
CA CYS A 84 -14.58 -8.18 13.72
C CYS A 84 -15.48 -8.15 12.48
N PHE A 85 -15.25 -7.23 11.53
CA PHE A 85 -16.00 -7.19 10.27
C PHE A 85 -15.52 -8.22 9.23
N THR A 86 -14.24 -8.60 9.26
CA THR A 86 -13.66 -9.55 8.31
C THR A 86 -14.04 -10.99 8.66
N VAL A 87 -14.11 -11.33 9.96
CA VAL A 87 -14.42 -12.70 10.43
C VAL A 87 -15.73 -13.25 9.84
N PRO A 88 -16.88 -12.54 9.88
CA PRO A 88 -18.12 -13.04 9.28
C PRO A 88 -18.01 -13.32 7.78
N VAL A 89 -17.26 -12.48 7.04
CA VAL A 89 -17.06 -12.66 5.60
C VAL A 89 -16.29 -13.95 5.35
N VAL A 90 -15.16 -14.14 6.04
CA VAL A 90 -14.32 -15.35 5.93
C VAL A 90 -15.11 -16.60 6.32
N CYS A 91 -15.91 -16.54 7.38
CA CYS A 91 -16.75 -17.66 7.80
C CYS A 91 -17.77 -18.08 6.74
N VAL A 92 -18.31 -17.13 5.96
CA VAL A 92 -19.28 -17.43 4.90
C VAL A 92 -18.60 -17.91 3.62
N THR A 93 -17.42 -17.38 3.28
CA THR A 93 -16.78 -17.64 1.98
C THR A 93 -15.78 -18.79 1.98
N GLU A 94 -15.03 -18.98 3.06
CA GLU A 94 -13.82 -19.84 3.06
C GLU A 94 -13.83 -20.95 4.13
N LEU A 95 -14.80 -20.94 5.05
CA LEU A 95 -14.81 -21.89 6.18
C LEU A 95 -14.95 -23.36 5.75
N SER A 96 -15.70 -23.62 4.67
CA SER A 96 -15.89 -24.97 4.14
C SER A 96 -14.63 -25.55 3.51
N THR A 97 -13.76 -24.71 2.96
CA THR A 97 -12.50 -25.12 2.29
C THR A 97 -11.29 -25.08 3.22
N LEU A 98 -11.39 -24.41 4.37
CA LEU A 98 -10.25 -24.10 5.23
C LEU A 98 -9.52 -25.35 5.75
N ALA A 99 -10.25 -26.40 6.13
CA ALA A 99 -9.66 -27.64 6.62
C ALA A 99 -8.88 -28.37 5.51
N GLU A 100 -9.45 -28.45 4.30
CA GLU A 100 -8.83 -29.11 3.16
C GLU A 100 -7.57 -28.36 2.71
N GLU A 101 -7.62 -27.03 2.63
CA GLU A 101 -6.47 -26.21 2.26
C GLU A 101 -5.37 -26.21 3.32
N TRP A 102 -5.74 -26.30 4.61
CA TRP A 102 -4.78 -26.47 5.70
C TRP A 102 -4.02 -27.79 5.56
N ASP A 103 -4.71 -28.90 5.32
CA ASP A 103 -4.08 -30.22 5.17
C ASP A 103 -3.16 -30.26 3.93
N LYS A 104 -3.58 -29.65 2.82
CA LYS A 104 -2.73 -29.49 1.63
C LYS A 104 -1.47 -28.70 1.95
N ALA A 105 -1.59 -27.56 2.63
CA ALA A 105 -0.46 -26.71 2.97
C ALA A 105 0.52 -27.41 3.94
N VAL A 106 0.00 -28.14 4.93
CA VAL A 106 0.81 -28.94 5.86
C VAL A 106 1.52 -30.08 5.13
N ALA A 107 0.87 -30.75 4.18
CA ALA A 107 1.49 -31.80 3.39
C ALA A 107 2.65 -31.29 2.51
N LEU A 108 2.55 -30.07 1.99
CA LEU A 108 3.57 -29.44 1.14
C LEU A 108 4.77 -28.86 1.91
N HIS A 109 4.52 -28.20 3.04
CA HIS A 109 5.52 -27.37 3.72
C HIS A 109 5.77 -27.73 5.19
N GLY A 110 4.97 -28.63 5.75
CA GLY A 110 5.00 -28.98 7.17
C GLY A 110 4.29 -27.95 8.05
N SER A 111 3.73 -28.41 9.17
CA SER A 111 2.91 -27.59 10.07
C SER A 111 3.72 -26.52 10.82
N GLY A 112 4.95 -26.83 11.25
CA GLY A 112 5.83 -25.89 11.96
C GLY A 112 6.19 -24.65 11.13
N PRO A 113 6.76 -24.82 9.92
CA PRO A 113 7.06 -23.70 9.01
C PRO A 113 5.82 -22.91 8.60
N LEU A 114 4.67 -23.58 8.42
CA LEU A 114 3.41 -22.91 8.09
C LEU A 114 2.95 -21.97 9.19
N ILE A 115 2.89 -22.45 10.44
CA ILE A 115 2.46 -21.64 11.59
C ILE A 115 3.41 -20.47 11.82
N THR A 116 4.72 -20.71 11.74
CA THR A 116 5.72 -19.64 11.89
C THR A 116 5.60 -18.59 10.79
N ASN A 117 5.41 -18.98 9.53
CA ASN A 117 5.18 -18.03 8.43
C ASN A 117 3.90 -17.22 8.61
N ILE A 118 2.80 -17.83 9.05
CA ILE A 118 1.54 -17.12 9.33
C ILE A 118 1.73 -16.11 10.45
N ALA A 119 2.35 -16.51 11.56
CA ALA A 119 2.59 -15.65 12.71
C ALA A 119 3.53 -14.47 12.34
N LEU A 120 4.63 -14.77 11.64
CA LEU A 120 5.61 -13.77 11.23
C LEU A 120 5.02 -12.79 10.21
N SER A 121 4.30 -13.29 9.21
CA SER A 121 3.60 -12.47 8.21
C SER A 121 2.58 -11.54 8.87
N GLY A 122 1.74 -12.06 9.78
CA GLY A 122 0.77 -11.26 10.53
C GLY A 122 1.42 -10.18 11.38
N PHE A 123 2.51 -10.51 12.08
CA PHE A 123 3.26 -9.57 12.90
C PHE A 123 3.86 -8.43 12.07
N PHE A 124 4.59 -8.75 10.99
CA PHE A 124 5.17 -7.74 10.11
C PHE A 124 4.10 -6.92 9.39
N PHE A 125 2.97 -7.54 9.04
CA PHE A 125 1.83 -6.84 8.45
C PHE A 125 1.26 -5.80 9.41
N TYR A 126 1.06 -6.15 10.68
CA TYR A 126 0.56 -5.22 11.69
C TYR A 126 1.52 -4.03 11.87
N ILE A 127 2.81 -4.31 12.13
CA ILE A 127 3.83 -3.28 12.34
C ILE A 127 3.94 -2.35 11.13
N TYR A 128 4.00 -2.92 9.92
CA TYR A 128 4.07 -2.13 8.70
C TYR A 128 2.87 -1.17 8.58
N ASN A 129 1.65 -1.66 8.81
CA ASN A 129 0.47 -0.84 8.65
C ASN A 129 0.32 0.19 9.77
N GLU A 130 0.75 -0.11 11.00
CA GLU A 130 0.78 0.86 12.09
C GLU A 130 1.69 2.05 11.75
N PHE A 131 2.93 1.77 11.32
CA PHE A 131 3.85 2.82 10.87
C PHE A 131 3.31 3.57 9.65
N ALA A 132 2.73 2.87 8.68
CA ALA A 132 2.15 3.52 7.50
C ALA A 132 0.97 4.44 7.87
N PHE A 133 0.16 4.06 8.86
CA PHE A 133 -0.95 4.88 9.35
C PHE A 133 -0.44 6.11 10.11
N ALA A 134 0.53 5.93 11.00
CA ALA A 134 1.18 7.03 11.71
C ALA A 134 1.91 8.00 10.77
N PHE A 135 2.53 7.49 9.71
CA PHE A 135 3.14 8.32 8.68
C PHE A 135 2.07 9.12 7.91
N THR A 136 0.99 8.45 7.52
CA THR A 136 -0.12 9.08 6.77
C THR A 136 -0.78 10.21 7.56
N SER A 137 -0.95 10.05 8.88
CA SER A 137 -1.52 11.09 9.74
C SER A 137 -0.61 12.33 9.84
N GLN A 138 0.71 12.19 9.64
CA GLN A 138 1.66 13.30 9.68
C GLN A 138 1.85 14.01 8.34
N VAL A 139 1.98 13.27 7.22
CA VAL A 139 2.28 13.85 5.90
C VAL A 139 1.04 14.08 5.02
N GLY A 140 -0.12 13.60 5.47
CA GLY A 140 -1.38 13.63 4.76
C GLY A 140 -1.55 12.51 3.73
N ALA A 141 -2.82 12.18 3.45
CA ALA A 141 -3.21 11.06 2.59
C ALA A 141 -2.66 11.13 1.15
N VAL A 142 -2.58 12.32 0.56
CA VAL A 142 -2.11 12.50 -0.82
C VAL A 142 -0.61 12.18 -0.93
N THR A 143 0.20 12.70 -0.01
CA THR A 143 1.65 12.44 0.02
C THR A 143 1.94 10.98 0.31
N SER A 144 1.21 10.40 1.26
CA SER A 144 1.33 8.97 1.60
C SER A 144 0.99 8.07 0.41
N SER A 145 -0.05 8.39 -0.36
CA SER A 145 -0.42 7.63 -1.57
C SER A 145 0.68 7.65 -2.65
N VAL A 146 1.31 8.80 -2.89
CA VAL A 146 2.42 8.89 -3.87
C VAL A 146 3.64 8.10 -3.41
N LEU A 147 3.97 8.18 -2.11
CA LEU A 147 5.07 7.39 -1.55
C LEU A 147 4.78 5.89 -1.55
N ASN A 148 3.52 5.49 -1.42
CA ASN A 148 3.12 4.10 -1.55
C ASN A 148 3.36 3.58 -2.99
N THR A 149 3.08 4.39 -4.01
CA THR A 149 3.44 4.04 -5.41
C THR A 149 4.95 3.88 -5.57
N ALA A 150 5.75 4.79 -5.01
CA ALA A 150 7.21 4.68 -5.06
C ALA A 150 7.74 3.44 -4.35
N LYS A 151 7.20 3.14 -3.16
CA LYS A 151 7.52 1.94 -2.40
C LYS A 151 7.28 0.68 -3.23
N ARG A 152 6.17 0.60 -3.97
CA ARG A 152 5.88 -0.54 -4.85
C ARG A 152 6.92 -0.69 -5.96
N VAL A 153 7.33 0.41 -6.61
CA VAL A 153 8.36 0.36 -7.66
C VAL A 153 9.72 -0.09 -7.09
N ILE A 154 10.09 0.40 -5.90
CA ILE A 154 11.32 -0.03 -5.22
C ILE A 154 11.27 -1.54 -4.92
N ILE A 155 10.14 -2.05 -4.42
CA ILE A 155 9.97 -3.49 -4.16
C ILE A 155 10.14 -4.29 -5.46
N ILE A 156 9.57 -3.85 -6.58
CA ILE A 156 9.71 -4.54 -7.87
C ILE A 156 11.19 -4.64 -8.27
N VAL A 157 11.93 -3.52 -8.22
CA VAL A 157 13.35 -3.49 -8.59
C VAL A 157 14.20 -4.35 -7.66
N VAL A 158 13.98 -4.24 -6.34
CA VAL A 158 14.74 -5.02 -5.34
C VAL A 158 14.45 -6.51 -5.48
N SER A 159 13.19 -6.90 -5.65
CA SER A 159 12.80 -8.29 -5.88
C SER A 159 13.43 -8.84 -7.16
N ALA A 160 13.42 -8.08 -8.26
CA ALA A 160 14.05 -8.53 -9.51
C ALA A 160 15.56 -8.77 -9.33
N ILE A 161 16.25 -7.92 -8.57
CA ILE A 161 17.69 -8.10 -8.26
C ILE A 161 17.91 -9.34 -7.37
N ILE A 162 17.09 -9.54 -6.33
CA ILE A 162 17.25 -10.67 -5.41
C ILE A 162 16.95 -12.01 -6.10
N PHE A 163 15.85 -12.07 -6.87
CA PHE A 163 15.43 -13.29 -7.56
C PHE A 163 16.15 -13.52 -8.89
N GLN A 164 17.03 -12.60 -9.31
CA GLN A 164 17.75 -12.66 -10.58
C GLN A 164 16.80 -12.86 -11.79
N GLU A 165 15.62 -12.24 -11.72
CA GLU A 165 14.65 -12.30 -12.80
C GLU A 165 14.98 -11.28 -13.89
N ALA A 166 14.91 -11.71 -15.14
CA ALA A 166 15.15 -10.82 -16.28
C ALA A 166 14.00 -9.82 -16.41
N MET A 167 14.27 -8.54 -16.10
CA MET A 167 13.32 -7.46 -16.35
C MET A 167 13.34 -7.06 -17.83
N GLU A 168 12.15 -6.95 -18.43
CA GLU A 168 11.98 -6.37 -19.77
C GLU A 168 12.40 -4.89 -19.77
N ARG A 169 12.84 -4.39 -20.94
CA ARG A 169 13.36 -3.02 -21.09
C ARG A 169 12.28 -1.99 -20.75
N ASN A 170 11.04 -2.22 -21.15
CA ASN A 170 9.88 -1.39 -20.80
C ASN A 170 9.67 -1.29 -19.28
N THR A 171 9.80 -2.41 -18.56
CA THR A 171 9.70 -2.43 -17.10
C THR A 171 10.81 -1.63 -16.45
N ILE A 172 12.04 -1.72 -16.95
CA ILE A 172 13.18 -0.95 -16.44
C ILE A 172 12.97 0.55 -16.68
N VAL A 173 12.65 0.94 -17.91
CA VAL A 173 12.48 2.34 -18.30
C VAL A 173 11.27 2.96 -17.59
N GLY A 174 10.13 2.28 -17.58
CA GLY A 174 8.93 2.74 -16.89
C GLY A 174 9.15 2.89 -15.38
N SER A 175 9.85 1.94 -14.75
CA SER A 175 10.22 2.04 -13.33
C SER A 175 11.17 3.21 -13.06
N ALA A 176 12.16 3.44 -13.92
CA ALA A 176 13.08 4.57 -13.78
C ALA A 176 12.34 5.93 -13.88
N ILE A 177 11.39 6.05 -14.82
CA ILE A 177 10.54 7.24 -14.97
C ILE A 177 9.67 7.43 -13.72
N ALA A 178 9.05 6.37 -13.21
CA ALA A 178 8.21 6.44 -12.02
C ALA A 178 8.98 6.82 -10.75
N ILE A 179 10.18 6.28 -10.55
CA ILE A 179 11.08 6.65 -9.44
C ILE A 179 11.48 8.12 -9.56
N THR A 180 11.94 8.54 -10.73
CA THR A 180 12.37 9.93 -10.99
C THR A 180 11.20 10.90 -10.79
N GLY A 181 10.02 10.58 -11.32
CA GLY A 181 8.80 11.37 -11.14
C GLY A 181 8.38 11.47 -9.67
N THR A 182 8.52 10.40 -8.89
CA THR A 182 8.23 10.45 -7.44
C THR A 182 9.25 11.30 -6.69
N PHE A 183 10.53 11.21 -7.05
CA PHE A 183 11.56 12.05 -6.45
C PHE A 183 11.30 13.54 -6.73
N LEU A 184 11.00 13.89 -7.98
CA LEU A 184 10.63 15.25 -8.39
C LEU A 184 9.32 15.71 -7.72
N TYR A 185 8.33 14.83 -7.58
CA TYR A 185 7.11 15.12 -6.81
C TYR A 185 7.44 15.47 -5.35
N SER A 186 8.33 14.70 -4.71
CA SER A 186 8.75 14.96 -3.34
C SER A 186 9.46 16.32 -3.20
N LEU A 187 10.33 16.67 -4.15
CA LEU A 187 11.02 17.97 -4.17
C LEU A 187 10.04 19.14 -4.36
N THR A 188 9.09 18.99 -5.27
CA THR A 188 8.13 20.04 -5.62
C THR A 188 6.99 20.18 -4.63
N SER A 189 6.64 19.10 -3.92
CA SER A 189 5.63 19.10 -2.85
C SER A 189 6.14 19.65 -1.52
N LYS A 190 7.45 19.94 -1.37
CA LYS A 190 7.98 20.65 -0.19
C LYS A 190 7.40 22.08 -0.18
N LYS A 191 6.58 22.40 0.82
CA LYS A 191 6.17 23.79 1.09
C LYS A 191 7.45 24.64 1.22
N LYS A 192 7.53 25.77 0.50
CA LYS A 192 8.45 26.85 0.89
C LYS A 192 8.16 27.13 2.37
N LYS A 193 9.11 26.86 3.27
CA LYS A 193 9.07 27.45 4.61
C LYS A 193 8.96 28.95 4.35
N LYS A 194 7.88 29.60 4.81
CA LYS A 194 7.91 31.04 5.00
C LYS A 194 9.04 31.25 6.00
N THR A 195 10.18 31.70 5.51
CA THR A 195 11.20 32.33 6.34
C THR A 195 10.47 33.46 7.06
N ALA A 196 10.47 33.38 8.39
CA ALA A 196 9.99 34.46 9.24
C ALA A 196 10.79 35.74 8.96
#